data_AF-A0A8K0WQC9-F1
#
_entry.id   AF-A0A8K0WQC9-F1
#
_cell.length_a   1.000
_cell.length_b   1.000
_cell.length_c   1.000
_cell.angle_alpha   90.00
_cell.angle_beta   90.00
_cell.angle_gamma   90.00
#
_symmetry.space_group_name_H-M   'P 1'
#
loop_
_entity.id
_entity.type
_entity.pdbx_description
1 polymer ?
#
loop_
_entity_poly.entity_id
_entity_poly.type
_entity_poly.pdbx_seq_one_letter_code
_entity_poly.pdbx_strand_id
1 'polypeptide(L)'
;MYKKSSSRQLLKSSVHPSVTCSQSYGQKLPKILQASSFINMFMSIPLVACVGIFATLGQALPSPAAVVEVKPIVILDAQGNVESFANATALGVDIYGPMPDDAKFVDGHWEGEPGTKAHAWFRAQIDIDWDSVPEKEKEKRQGSSQMEVTMFTGDNCSGGFISWGIIDYGESYLTWDNMFSLGIGRRGIRGNEHLDLSTFAGDDICGRFVIRAVGGPGCANTPRYNCLRFWSE
;
A
#
# COMPACT_ATOMS: atom_id res chain seq x y z
N MET A 1 -45.83 -0.41 9.86
CA MET A 1 -45.57 0.86 10.59
C MET A 1 -44.09 1.20 10.47
N TYR A 2 -43.81 2.43 10.05
CA TYR A 2 -42.49 2.95 9.70
C TYR A 2 -41.50 3.02 10.87
N LYS A 3 -40.22 2.71 10.61
CA LYS A 3 -39.10 3.51 11.11
C LYS A 3 -37.94 3.51 10.12
N LYS A 4 -37.76 4.66 9.46
CA LYS A 4 -36.57 5.04 8.69
C LYS A 4 -35.34 5.03 9.60
N SER A 5 -34.22 4.50 9.13
CA SER A 5 -32.90 4.95 9.59
C SER A 5 -32.06 5.35 8.38
N SER A 6 -31.83 6.65 8.30
CA SER A 6 -30.94 7.30 7.36
C SER A 6 -29.57 7.40 8.01
N SER A 7 -28.53 6.91 7.37
CA SER A 7 -27.16 7.37 7.60
C SER A 7 -26.38 7.25 6.30
N ARG A 8 -26.33 8.37 5.58
CA ARG A 8 -25.27 8.66 4.61
C ARG A 8 -23.95 8.67 5.36
N GLN A 9 -23.01 7.80 5.00
CA GLN A 9 -21.60 8.10 5.21
C GLN A 9 -20.96 8.35 3.83
N LEU A 10 -20.63 9.62 3.64
CA LEU A 10 -19.72 10.10 2.60
C LEU A 10 -18.35 9.46 2.86
N LEU A 11 -17.93 8.55 1.99
CA LEU A 11 -16.54 8.11 1.93
C LEU A 11 -15.68 9.30 1.49
N LYS A 12 -14.99 9.90 2.48
CA LYS A 12 -13.85 10.77 2.21
C LYS A 12 -12.76 9.90 1.58
N SER A 13 -12.37 10.28 0.37
CA SER A 13 -11.14 9.85 -0.29
C SER A 13 -9.96 9.95 0.68
N SER A 14 -9.40 8.80 1.07
CA SER A 14 -8.14 8.72 1.80
C SER A 14 -7.03 8.58 0.77
N VAL A 15 -6.39 9.71 0.48
CA VAL A 15 -5.09 9.76 -0.18
C VAL A 15 -4.12 8.93 0.66
N HIS A 16 -3.53 7.88 0.10
CA HIS A 16 -2.45 7.13 0.74
C HIS A 16 -1.30 8.09 1.09
N PRO A 17 -0.92 8.25 2.37
CA PRO A 17 0.35 8.88 2.68
C PRO A 17 1.47 7.87 2.40
N SER A 18 2.39 8.25 1.51
CA SER A 18 3.69 7.60 1.36
C SER A 18 4.34 7.51 2.74
N VAL A 19 4.61 6.28 3.19
CA VAL A 19 5.26 6.01 4.48
C VAL A 19 6.73 6.41 4.36
N THR A 20 7.06 7.60 4.86
CA THR A 20 8.44 8.03 5.11
C THR A 20 8.84 7.59 6.51
N CYS A 21 9.68 6.55 6.61
CA CYS A 21 10.39 6.24 7.86
C CYS A 21 11.44 7.32 8.11
N SER A 22 11.14 8.27 9.00
CA SER A 22 12.11 9.24 9.51
C SER A 22 12.48 8.85 10.94
N GLN A 23 13.72 8.42 11.16
CA GLN A 23 14.28 8.28 12.51
C GLN A 23 14.76 9.65 12.99
N SER A 24 14.13 10.18 14.05
CA SER A 24 14.67 11.31 14.80
C SER A 24 15.73 10.80 15.78
N TYR A 25 17.01 10.90 15.43
CA TYR A 25 18.08 10.82 16.42
C TYR A 25 18.10 12.14 17.20
N GLY A 26 17.92 12.03 18.52
CA GLY A 26 17.90 13.17 19.42
C GLY A 26 19.19 13.99 19.35
N GLN A 27 19.04 15.25 18.95
CA GLN A 27 19.95 16.32 19.36
C GLN A 27 19.14 17.46 19.97
N LYS A 28 19.27 17.62 21.29
CA LYS A 28 18.87 18.84 22.00
C LYS A 28 19.64 20.02 21.43
N LEU A 29 18.96 21.11 21.08
CA LEU A 29 19.47 22.50 21.16
C LEU A 29 18.25 23.48 21.13
N PRO A 30 18.37 24.69 21.69
CA PRO A 30 17.32 25.35 22.48
C PRO A 30 16.35 26.25 21.71
N LYS A 31 15.21 26.52 22.36
CA LYS A 31 14.23 27.56 22.06
C LYS A 31 14.89 28.94 21.97
N ILE A 32 14.59 29.71 20.92
CA ILE A 32 14.58 31.18 20.93
C ILE A 32 13.63 31.72 19.84
N LEU A 33 12.66 32.53 20.31
CA LEU A 33 11.88 33.63 19.68
C LEU A 33 11.13 33.35 18.35
N GLN A 34 9.79 33.22 18.35
CA GLN A 34 8.79 34.31 18.36
C GLN A 34 9.13 35.49 17.43
N ALA A 35 8.35 35.68 16.37
CA ALA A 35 7.38 36.78 16.26
C ALA A 35 6.77 36.83 14.86
N SER A 36 5.53 37.28 14.84
CA SER A 36 4.53 37.17 13.80
C SER A 36 4.27 38.50 13.10
N SER A 37 3.64 38.40 11.93
CA SER A 37 2.57 39.29 11.44
C SER A 37 2.89 40.57 10.64
N PHE A 38 2.40 40.53 9.38
CA PHE A 38 1.47 41.46 8.71
C PHE A 38 1.72 42.99 8.70
N ILE A 39 1.66 43.58 7.49
CA ILE A 39 0.87 44.77 7.02
C ILE A 39 1.34 45.08 5.57
N ASN A 40 0.56 44.88 4.51
CA ASN A 40 -0.50 45.70 3.88
C ASN A 40 -0.05 47.01 3.16
N MET A 41 -0.30 47.03 1.83
CA MET A 41 -1.05 48.04 1.05
C MET A 41 -0.34 49.19 0.26
N PHE A 42 -0.94 49.46 -0.92
CA PHE A 42 -0.85 50.59 -1.88
C PHE A 42 0.36 50.63 -2.85
N MET A 43 0.24 50.47 -4.17
CA MET A 43 -0.52 51.13 -5.27
C MET A 43 0.16 52.40 -5.85
N SER A 44 0.58 52.30 -7.13
CA SER A 44 0.63 53.35 -8.19
C SER A 44 1.95 54.05 -8.61
N ILE A 45 2.38 53.71 -9.85
CA ILE A 45 2.70 54.59 -11.01
C ILE A 45 4.15 55.18 -11.16
N PRO A 46 4.66 55.29 -12.41
CA PRO A 46 6.04 54.93 -12.80
C PRO A 46 6.94 56.13 -13.11
N LEU A 47 8.25 55.88 -13.29
CA LEU A 47 9.12 56.75 -14.06
C LEU A 47 10.33 56.00 -14.64
N VAL A 48 10.70 56.50 -15.82
CA VAL A 48 11.56 55.96 -16.86
C VAL A 48 13.04 56.23 -16.56
N ALA A 49 13.87 55.26 -16.97
CA ALA A 49 15.28 55.31 -17.36
C ALA A 49 16.31 55.87 -16.36
N CYS A 50 17.21 54.99 -15.91
CA CYS A 50 18.64 55.25 -16.02
C CYS A 50 19.41 53.94 -16.18
N VAL A 51 20.17 53.89 -17.27
CA VAL A 51 21.17 52.89 -17.63
C VAL A 51 22.21 52.82 -16.51
N GLY A 52 22.36 51.64 -15.91
CA GLY A 52 23.33 51.40 -14.85
C GLY A 52 23.67 49.92 -14.78
N ILE A 53 24.63 49.51 -15.60
CA ILE A 53 25.59 48.41 -15.38
C ILE A 53 25.01 47.21 -14.59
N PHE A 54 24.36 46.28 -15.29
CA PHE A 54 24.16 44.93 -14.79
C PHE A 54 25.52 44.23 -14.74
N ALA A 55 26.23 44.36 -13.63
CA ALA A 55 27.19 43.35 -13.22
C ALA A 55 26.37 42.08 -12.94
N THR A 56 26.36 41.15 -13.89
CA THR A 56 25.85 39.80 -13.68
C THR A 56 26.72 39.11 -12.63
N LEU A 57 26.46 39.37 -11.35
CA LEU A 57 26.70 38.39 -10.31
C LEU A 57 25.73 37.25 -10.61
N GLY A 58 26.16 36.34 -11.49
CA GLY A 58 25.63 35.01 -11.54
C GLY A 58 25.86 34.40 -10.18
N GLN A 59 24.89 34.58 -9.28
CA GLN A 59 24.75 33.75 -8.11
C GLN A 59 24.53 32.35 -8.67
N ALA A 60 25.63 31.58 -8.75
CA ALA A 60 25.54 30.15 -8.85
C ALA A 60 24.67 29.73 -7.67
N LEU A 61 23.42 29.35 -7.97
CA LEU A 61 22.58 28.63 -7.03
C LEU A 61 23.47 27.54 -6.43
N PRO A 62 23.55 27.41 -5.10
CA PRO A 62 24.27 26.28 -4.53
C PRO A 62 23.69 25.04 -5.20
N SER A 63 24.55 24.30 -5.90
CA SER A 63 24.24 22.97 -6.40
C SER A 63 23.45 22.26 -5.30
N PRO A 64 22.31 21.62 -5.59
CA PRO A 64 21.66 20.78 -4.58
C PRO A 64 22.77 19.88 -4.03
N ALA A 65 23.05 20.03 -2.73
CA ALA A 65 24.03 19.20 -2.07
C ALA A 65 23.64 17.77 -2.42
N ALA A 66 24.57 17.02 -3.02
CA ALA A 66 24.33 15.64 -3.35
C ALA A 66 23.78 14.98 -2.09
N VAL A 67 22.51 14.56 -2.14
CA VAL A 67 21.90 13.82 -1.05
C VAL A 67 22.71 12.53 -1.00
N VAL A 68 23.65 12.47 -0.06
CA VAL A 68 24.42 11.25 0.18
C VAL A 68 23.39 10.27 0.72
N GLU A 69 23.00 9.32 -0.13
CA GLU A 69 22.17 8.20 0.27
C GLU A 69 22.99 7.37 1.28
N VAL A 70 22.74 7.60 2.56
CA VAL A 70 23.32 6.79 3.63
C VAL A 70 22.57 5.47 3.59
N LYS A 71 23.12 4.49 2.88
CA LYS A 71 22.61 3.12 2.97
C LYS A 71 22.80 2.63 4.41
N PRO A 72 21.76 2.07 5.04
CA PRO A 72 21.90 1.49 6.37
C PRO A 72 22.99 0.41 6.35
N ILE A 73 23.79 0.35 7.42
CA ILE A 73 24.83 -0.67 7.57
C ILE A 73 24.13 -2.01 7.76
N VAL A 74 24.23 -2.87 6.76
CA VAL A 74 23.79 -4.27 6.84
C VAL A 74 24.78 -5.03 7.72
N ILE A 75 24.29 -5.60 8.83
CA ILE A 75 25.11 -6.40 9.73
C ILE A 75 25.09 -7.85 9.23
N LEU A 76 26.28 -8.43 9.07
CA LEU A 76 26.44 -9.81 8.65
C LEU A 76 26.81 -10.71 9.84
N ASP A 77 26.29 -11.93 9.84
CA ASP A 77 26.69 -12.97 10.78
C ASP A 77 28.09 -13.53 10.48
N ALA A 78 28.55 -14.47 11.29
CA ALA A 78 29.87 -15.09 11.12
C ALA A 78 30.01 -15.91 9.82
N GLN A 79 28.90 -16.19 9.14
CA GLN A 79 28.80 -16.92 7.88
C GLN A 79 28.62 -15.97 6.67
N GLY A 80 28.52 -14.66 6.91
CA GLY A 80 28.32 -13.65 5.88
C GLY A 80 26.85 -13.46 5.47
N ASN A 81 25.88 -14.03 6.18
CA ASN A 81 24.45 -13.79 5.93
C ASN A 81 23.97 -12.55 6.68
N VAL A 82 22.89 -11.93 6.21
CA VAL A 82 22.26 -10.80 6.89
C VAL A 82 21.71 -11.25 8.25
N GLU A 83 22.24 -10.70 9.35
CA GLU A 83 21.93 -11.13 10.71
C GLU A 83 20.43 -10.97 11.03
N SER A 84 19.82 -9.87 10.58
CA SER A 84 18.39 -9.62 10.80
C SER A 84 17.50 -10.65 10.11
N PHE A 85 17.95 -11.26 9.01
CA PHE A 85 17.21 -12.31 8.32
C PHE A 85 17.28 -13.62 9.11
N ALA A 86 18.46 -13.97 9.61
CA ALA A 86 18.63 -15.15 10.46
C ALA A 86 17.77 -15.03 11.74
N ASN A 87 17.79 -13.87 12.38
CA ASN A 87 17.01 -13.59 13.58
C ASN A 87 15.49 -13.65 13.33
N ALA A 88 15.01 -13.04 12.24
CA ALA A 88 13.59 -13.10 11.86
C ALA A 88 13.15 -14.53 11.52
N THR A 89 13.97 -15.27 10.75
CA THR A 89 13.68 -16.65 10.37
C THR A 89 13.63 -17.57 11.60
N ALA A 90 14.52 -17.37 12.58
CA ALA A 90 14.51 -18.12 13.84
C ALA A 90 13.23 -17.92 14.66
N LEU A 91 12.55 -16.77 14.49
CA LEU A 91 11.25 -16.47 15.09
C LEU A 91 10.06 -16.92 14.25
N GLY A 92 10.30 -17.60 13.12
CA GLY A 92 9.26 -18.06 12.19
C GLY A 92 8.58 -16.93 11.43
N VAL A 93 9.28 -15.82 11.21
CA VAL A 93 8.77 -14.67 10.44
C VAL A 93 9.08 -14.87 8.96
N ASP A 94 8.06 -14.76 8.09
CA ASP A 94 8.29 -14.56 6.66
C ASP A 94 8.71 -13.10 6.43
N ILE A 95 10.00 -12.91 6.14
CA ILE A 95 10.62 -11.60 5.92
C ILE A 95 10.03 -10.90 4.68
N TYR A 96 9.58 -11.66 3.69
CA TYR A 96 8.98 -11.11 2.47
C TYR A 96 7.45 -11.02 2.59
N GLY A 97 6.88 -11.70 3.59
CA GLY A 97 5.47 -11.71 3.91
C GLY A 97 4.94 -10.40 4.51
N PRO A 98 3.63 -10.36 4.80
CA PRO A 98 2.99 -9.22 5.45
C PRO A 98 3.57 -8.97 6.85
N MET A 99 3.39 -7.74 7.32
CA MET A 99 3.77 -7.36 8.68
C MET A 99 3.06 -8.26 9.71
N PRO A 100 3.79 -8.80 10.69
CA PRO A 100 3.21 -9.62 11.76
C PRO A 100 2.11 -8.90 12.56
N ASP A 101 1.19 -9.68 13.11
CA ASP A 101 0.00 -9.21 13.84
C ASP A 101 0.30 -8.62 15.23
N ASP A 102 1.49 -8.90 15.77
CA ASP A 102 1.97 -8.35 17.05
C ASP A 102 2.54 -6.91 16.93
N ALA A 103 2.48 -6.31 15.74
CA ALA A 103 2.77 -4.89 15.52
C ALA A 103 1.67 -4.00 16.12
N LYS A 104 2.08 -2.88 16.73
CA LYS A 104 1.16 -1.89 17.32
C LYS A 104 1.22 -0.59 16.54
N PHE A 105 0.07 0.04 16.31
CA PHE A 105 0.02 1.38 15.72
C PHE A 105 0.04 2.42 16.84
N VAL A 106 1.11 3.18 16.94
CA VAL A 106 1.36 4.19 17.98
C VAL A 106 1.79 5.48 17.29
N ASP A 107 1.21 6.61 17.69
CA ASP A 107 1.60 7.95 17.20
C ASP A 107 1.79 8.05 15.67
N GLY A 108 0.87 7.44 14.91
CA GLY A 108 0.86 7.52 13.44
C GLY A 108 1.83 6.59 12.72
N HIS A 109 2.50 5.67 13.42
CA HIS A 109 3.41 4.70 12.84
C HIS A 109 3.27 3.32 13.48
N TRP A 110 3.82 2.30 12.82
CA TRP A 110 3.84 0.93 13.33
C TRP A 110 5.10 0.68 14.15
N GLU A 111 4.93 0.09 15.33
CA GLU A 111 5.98 -0.24 16.28
C GLU A 111 5.97 -1.74 16.62
N GLY A 112 7.15 -2.27 16.92
CA GLY A 112 7.36 -3.64 17.39
C GLY A 112 8.38 -3.65 18.51
N GLU A 113 8.00 -4.20 19.66
CA GLU A 113 8.86 -4.29 20.84
C GLU A 113 10.05 -5.25 20.62
N PRO A 114 11.25 -4.95 21.11
CA PRO A 114 12.39 -5.87 20.99
C PRO A 114 12.06 -7.29 21.43
N GLY A 115 12.35 -8.27 20.57
CA GLY A 115 12.05 -9.69 20.79
C GLY A 115 10.71 -10.17 20.22
N THR A 116 9.86 -9.29 19.69
CA THR A 116 8.63 -9.67 18.99
C THR A 116 8.88 -10.01 17.52
N LYS A 117 7.89 -10.66 16.88
CA LYS A 117 7.96 -10.98 15.45
C LYS A 117 7.95 -9.70 14.61
N ALA A 118 7.08 -8.74 14.93
CA ALA A 118 7.03 -7.44 14.27
C ALA A 118 8.39 -6.71 14.34
N HIS A 119 9.05 -6.71 15.49
CA HIS A 119 10.36 -6.08 15.62
C HIS A 119 11.41 -6.71 14.72
N ALA A 120 11.49 -8.04 14.72
CA ALA A 120 12.41 -8.77 13.85
C ALA A 120 12.08 -8.56 12.36
N TRP A 121 10.78 -8.51 12.01
CA TRP A 121 10.33 -8.17 10.67
C TRP A 121 10.78 -6.76 10.25
N PHE A 122 10.57 -5.73 11.08
CA PHE A 122 11.02 -4.36 10.76
C PHE A 122 12.53 -4.27 10.58
N ARG A 123 13.31 -4.96 11.42
CA ARG A 123 14.77 -5.03 11.28
C ARG A 123 15.17 -5.65 9.95
N ALA A 124 14.57 -6.79 9.60
CA ALA A 124 14.82 -7.42 8.32
C ALA A 124 14.44 -6.51 7.15
N GLN A 125 13.30 -5.79 7.23
CA GLN A 125 12.86 -4.90 6.16
C GLN A 125 13.83 -3.77 5.82
N ILE A 126 14.61 -3.31 6.79
CA ILE A 126 15.62 -2.25 6.60
C ILE A 126 16.83 -2.80 5.83
N ASP A 127 17.18 -4.06 6.08
CA ASP A 127 18.37 -4.70 5.54
C ASP A 127 18.10 -5.40 4.20
N ILE A 128 16.84 -5.44 3.73
CA ILE A 128 16.50 -5.99 2.40
C ILE A 128 17.01 -5.08 1.29
N ASP A 129 17.85 -5.66 0.45
CA ASP A 129 18.13 -5.15 -0.89
C ASP A 129 17.04 -5.58 -1.87
N TRP A 130 16.03 -4.72 -2.06
CA TRP A 130 14.87 -5.01 -2.91
C TRP A 130 15.22 -5.26 -4.37
N ASP A 131 16.38 -4.81 -4.86
CA ASP A 131 16.78 -5.04 -6.25
C ASP A 131 17.19 -6.50 -6.50
N SER A 132 17.71 -7.19 -5.48
CA SER A 132 18.12 -8.59 -5.56
C SER A 132 17.04 -9.60 -5.16
N VAL A 133 15.90 -9.14 -4.62
CA VAL A 133 14.78 -10.02 -4.24
C VAL A 133 14.07 -10.58 -5.48
N PRO A 134 13.84 -11.91 -5.57
CA PRO A 134 13.04 -12.51 -6.63
C PRO A 134 11.62 -11.95 -6.69
N GLU A 135 11.04 -11.81 -7.89
CA GLU A 135 9.70 -11.23 -8.06
C GLU A 135 8.64 -11.92 -7.20
N LYS A 136 8.67 -13.25 -7.11
CA LYS A 136 7.77 -14.04 -6.24
C LYS A 136 7.78 -13.61 -4.76
N GLU A 137 8.91 -13.13 -4.25
CA GLU A 137 9.01 -12.68 -2.86
C GLU A 137 8.59 -11.20 -2.74
N LYS A 138 8.81 -10.38 -3.78
CA LYS A 138 8.28 -9.01 -3.85
C LYS A 138 6.75 -8.98 -3.81
N GLU A 139 6.11 -10.01 -4.38
CA GLU A 139 4.66 -10.16 -4.42
C GLU A 139 4.04 -10.38 -3.05
N LYS A 140 4.70 -11.15 -2.18
CA LYS A 140 4.23 -11.38 -0.80
C LYS A 140 4.09 -10.10 0.02
N ARG A 141 4.82 -9.05 -0.36
CA ARG A 141 4.77 -7.71 0.25
C ARG A 141 3.65 -6.83 -0.29
N GLN A 142 3.08 -7.18 -1.44
CA GLN A 142 1.90 -6.50 -1.98
C GLN A 142 0.71 -6.99 -1.16
N GLY A 143 0.53 -6.50 0.07
CA GLY A 143 -0.62 -6.86 0.93
C GLY A 143 -1.97 -6.67 0.23
N SER A 144 -1.98 -5.85 -0.83
CA SER A 144 -3.06 -5.70 -1.77
C SER A 144 -2.64 -6.13 -3.17
N SER A 145 -3.50 -6.89 -3.85
CA SER A 145 -3.20 -7.46 -5.16
C SER A 145 -2.99 -6.41 -6.24
N GLN A 146 -3.50 -5.18 -6.11
CA GLN A 146 -3.64 -4.22 -7.22
C GLN A 146 -4.53 -4.75 -8.38
N MET A 147 -5.31 -5.82 -8.13
CA MET A 147 -6.31 -6.34 -9.04
C MET A 147 -7.68 -5.83 -8.64
N GLU A 148 -8.43 -5.35 -9.63
CA GLU A 148 -9.84 -5.00 -9.46
C GLU A 148 -10.69 -6.19 -9.89
N VAL A 149 -11.72 -6.52 -9.12
CA VAL A 149 -12.66 -7.58 -9.49
C VAL A 149 -14.09 -7.07 -9.40
N THR A 150 -14.86 -7.36 -10.44
CA THR A 150 -16.28 -7.02 -10.51
C THR A 150 -17.10 -8.28 -10.77
N MET A 151 -18.15 -8.49 -9.98
CA MET A 151 -19.13 -9.55 -10.21
C MET A 151 -20.38 -8.96 -10.84
N PHE A 152 -20.99 -9.69 -11.78
CA PHE A 152 -22.17 -9.25 -12.51
C PHE A 152 -23.30 -10.27 -12.41
N THR A 153 -24.53 -9.78 -12.28
CA THR A 153 -25.75 -10.61 -12.21
C THR A 153 -26.24 -11.10 -13.57
N GLY A 154 -25.67 -10.62 -14.67
CA GLY A 154 -25.95 -11.07 -16.03
C GLY A 154 -24.71 -11.67 -16.72
N ASP A 155 -24.94 -12.27 -17.88
CA ASP A 155 -23.86 -12.73 -18.76
C ASP A 155 -23.14 -11.55 -19.43
N ASN A 156 -21.92 -11.79 -19.90
CA ASN A 156 -21.05 -10.85 -20.60
C ASN A 156 -20.88 -9.51 -19.86
N CYS A 157 -20.77 -9.57 -18.54
CA CYS A 157 -20.59 -8.41 -17.66
C CYS A 157 -21.71 -7.38 -17.81
N SER A 158 -22.94 -7.87 -17.90
CA SER A 158 -24.16 -7.05 -17.96
C SER A 158 -24.97 -7.16 -16.66
N GLY A 159 -26.01 -6.33 -16.54
CA GLY A 159 -26.90 -6.34 -15.38
C GLY A 159 -26.37 -5.54 -14.19
N GLY A 160 -26.79 -5.93 -12.99
CA GLY A 160 -26.31 -5.34 -11.74
C GLY A 160 -24.91 -5.84 -11.42
N PHE A 161 -24.12 -5.05 -10.71
CA PHE A 161 -22.74 -5.39 -10.41
C PHE A 161 -22.30 -4.97 -9.01
N ILE A 162 -21.29 -5.67 -8.51
CA ILE A 162 -20.54 -5.31 -7.30
C ILE A 162 -19.06 -5.33 -7.69
N SER A 163 -18.33 -4.27 -7.35
CA SER A 163 -16.92 -4.11 -7.69
C SER A 163 -16.08 -3.83 -6.46
N TRP A 164 -14.91 -4.43 -6.42
CA TRP A 164 -13.86 -4.16 -5.45
C TRP A 164 -12.64 -3.64 -6.17
N GLY A 165 -12.34 -2.35 -5.97
CA GLY A 165 -11.28 -1.63 -6.69
C GLY A 165 -9.89 -2.23 -6.52
N ILE A 166 -9.57 -2.69 -5.31
CA ILE A 166 -8.38 -3.50 -5.06
C ILE A 166 -8.77 -4.59 -4.08
N ILE A 167 -8.54 -5.85 -4.47
CA ILE A 167 -8.73 -6.99 -3.58
C ILE A 167 -7.42 -7.40 -2.91
N ASP A 168 -7.52 -7.96 -1.71
CA ASP A 168 -6.37 -8.38 -0.90
C ASP A 168 -6.19 -9.90 -0.98
N TYR A 169 -4.96 -10.36 -0.73
CA TYR A 169 -4.68 -11.79 -0.67
C TYR A 169 -5.23 -12.41 0.61
N GLY A 170 -5.77 -13.62 0.51
CA GLY A 170 -6.32 -14.38 1.63
C GLY A 170 -7.76 -14.02 1.99
N GLU A 171 -8.27 -12.90 1.49
CA GLU A 171 -9.63 -12.42 1.76
C GLU A 171 -10.69 -13.07 0.87
N SER A 172 -11.90 -13.18 1.42
CA SER A 172 -13.08 -13.68 0.71
C SER A 172 -14.11 -12.56 0.55
N TYR A 173 -14.61 -12.39 -0.67
CA TYR A 173 -15.59 -11.37 -1.01
C TYR A 173 -16.88 -12.06 -1.44
N LEU A 174 -17.99 -11.66 -0.82
CA LEU A 174 -19.27 -12.35 -0.95
C LEU A 174 -20.40 -11.41 -1.34
N THR A 175 -21.42 -11.99 -1.96
CA THR A 175 -22.71 -11.36 -2.22
C THR A 175 -23.83 -12.37 -2.05
N TRP A 176 -25.01 -11.88 -1.66
CA TRP A 176 -26.22 -12.70 -1.54
C TRP A 176 -26.91 -12.93 -2.88
N ASP A 177 -26.56 -12.15 -3.89
CA ASP A 177 -27.07 -12.29 -5.24
C ASP A 177 -26.31 -13.36 -6.02
N ASN A 178 -26.96 -13.98 -7.00
CA ASN A 178 -26.30 -14.90 -7.92
C ASN A 178 -25.56 -14.12 -9.01
N MET A 179 -24.30 -14.46 -9.19
CA MET A 179 -23.42 -13.83 -10.19
C MET A 179 -23.10 -14.84 -11.30
N PHE A 180 -23.00 -14.34 -12.52
CA PHE A 180 -22.90 -15.15 -13.75
C PHE A 180 -21.77 -14.69 -14.68
N SER A 181 -21.15 -13.55 -14.41
CA SER A 181 -19.90 -13.18 -15.07
C SER A 181 -18.99 -12.38 -14.15
N LEU A 182 -17.70 -12.45 -14.47
CA LEU A 182 -16.60 -11.89 -13.72
C LEU A 182 -15.84 -10.90 -14.60
N GLY A 183 -15.67 -9.68 -14.12
CA GLY A 183 -14.76 -8.68 -14.65
C GLY A 183 -13.46 -8.65 -13.85
N ILE A 184 -12.32 -8.72 -14.54
CA ILE A 184 -10.99 -8.50 -13.97
C ILE A 184 -10.46 -7.18 -14.53
N GLY A 185 -9.96 -6.31 -13.65
CA GLY A 185 -9.45 -4.98 -13.99
C GLY A 185 -8.05 -4.71 -13.44
N ARG A 186 -7.43 -3.64 -13.95
CA ARG A 186 -6.05 -3.17 -13.67
C ARG A 186 -4.94 -4.11 -14.13
N ARG A 187 -4.97 -5.38 -13.74
CA ARG A 187 -4.00 -6.39 -14.15
C ARG A 187 -4.64 -7.79 -14.20
N GLY A 188 -3.95 -8.72 -14.84
CA GLY A 188 -4.32 -10.14 -14.84
C GLY A 188 -3.85 -10.88 -13.59
N ILE A 189 -4.30 -12.13 -13.48
CA ILE A 189 -3.87 -13.10 -12.47
C ILE A 189 -2.47 -13.63 -12.86
N ARG A 190 -1.52 -13.61 -11.92
CA ARG A 190 -0.14 -14.09 -12.10
C ARG A 190 -0.02 -15.60 -11.87
N GLY A 191 1.14 -16.17 -12.20
CA GLY A 191 1.32 -17.63 -12.26
C GLY A 191 1.12 -18.37 -10.93
N ASN A 192 1.43 -17.71 -9.82
CA ASN A 192 1.26 -18.18 -8.44
C ASN A 192 -0.05 -17.70 -7.78
N GLU A 193 -0.87 -16.95 -8.51
CA GLU A 193 -2.10 -16.38 -7.97
C GLU A 193 -3.33 -17.18 -8.38
N HIS A 194 -4.34 -17.16 -7.50
CA HIS A 194 -5.56 -17.92 -7.65
C HIS A 194 -6.76 -17.07 -7.28
N LEU A 195 -7.73 -17.00 -8.20
CA LEU A 195 -9.03 -16.39 -7.97
C LEU A 195 -10.09 -17.48 -8.04
N ASP A 196 -10.46 -18.01 -6.89
CA ASP A 196 -11.43 -19.09 -6.78
C ASP A 196 -12.84 -18.55 -6.64
N LEU A 197 -13.77 -19.07 -7.43
CA LEU A 197 -15.19 -18.74 -7.37
C LEU A 197 -15.94 -19.89 -6.69
N SER A 198 -16.80 -19.54 -5.75
CA SER A 198 -17.53 -20.48 -4.92
C SER A 198 -19.01 -20.11 -4.78
N THR A 199 -19.79 -21.11 -4.38
CA THR A 199 -21.19 -20.98 -3.94
C THR A 199 -21.31 -21.33 -2.46
N PHE A 200 -22.38 -20.86 -1.83
CA PHE A 200 -22.75 -21.23 -0.46
C PHE A 200 -22.88 -22.76 -0.32
N ALA A 201 -22.39 -23.29 0.80
CA ALA A 201 -22.56 -24.69 1.19
C ALA A 201 -22.87 -24.80 2.69
N GLY A 202 -24.16 -24.95 3.02
CA GLY A 202 -24.60 -24.93 4.43
C GLY A 202 -24.26 -23.59 5.08
N ASP A 203 -23.50 -23.63 6.17
CA ASP A 203 -23.04 -22.45 6.90
C ASP A 203 -21.73 -21.85 6.34
N ASP A 204 -21.07 -22.52 5.40
CA ASP A 204 -19.86 -22.00 4.75
C ASP A 204 -20.24 -21.15 3.54
N ILE A 205 -20.00 -19.84 3.69
CA ILE A 205 -20.36 -18.80 2.73
C ILE A 205 -19.55 -18.92 1.42
N CYS A 206 -18.45 -19.67 1.42
CA CYS A 206 -17.65 -19.99 0.23
C CYS A 206 -17.41 -21.50 0.06
N GLY A 207 -18.24 -22.33 0.68
CA GLY A 207 -17.91 -23.74 0.95
C GLY A 207 -18.03 -24.71 -0.22
N ARG A 208 -18.52 -24.27 -1.38
CA ARG A 208 -18.51 -25.10 -2.59
C ARG A 208 -17.82 -24.39 -3.74
N PHE A 209 -16.58 -24.80 -4.00
CA PHE A 209 -15.81 -24.42 -5.17
C PHE A 209 -16.57 -24.70 -6.47
N VAL A 210 -16.50 -23.74 -7.40
CA VAL A 210 -17.13 -23.81 -8.72
C VAL A 210 -16.05 -23.85 -9.80
N ILE A 211 -15.20 -22.83 -9.84
CA ILE A 211 -14.19 -22.67 -10.87
C ILE A 211 -13.07 -21.75 -10.36
N ARG A 212 -11.86 -21.95 -10.87
CA ARG A 212 -10.76 -21.00 -10.73
C ARG A 212 -10.73 -20.09 -11.97
N ALA A 213 -10.86 -18.79 -11.75
CA ALA A 213 -10.68 -17.82 -12.82
C ALA A 213 -9.19 -17.77 -13.22
N VAL A 214 -8.96 -17.65 -14.51
CA VAL A 214 -7.63 -17.53 -15.12
C VAL A 214 -7.65 -16.41 -16.14
N GLY A 215 -6.50 -15.77 -16.34
CA GLY A 215 -6.31 -14.81 -17.43
C GLY A 215 -6.17 -13.36 -16.99
N GLY A 216 -6.32 -12.49 -18.00
CA GLY A 216 -6.03 -11.06 -17.92
C GLY A 216 -7.24 -10.17 -17.67
N PRO A 217 -7.03 -8.84 -17.71
CA PRO A 217 -8.12 -7.88 -17.66
C PRO A 217 -9.15 -8.14 -18.75
N GLY A 218 -10.43 -8.07 -18.39
CA GLY A 218 -11.52 -8.37 -19.31
C GLY A 218 -12.74 -8.93 -18.59
N CYS A 219 -13.63 -9.51 -19.39
CA CYS A 219 -14.87 -10.10 -18.93
C CYS A 219 -14.93 -11.58 -19.30
N ALA A 220 -15.40 -12.42 -18.37
CA ALA A 220 -15.65 -13.84 -18.62
C ALA A 220 -17.00 -14.28 -18.04
N ASN A 221 -17.71 -15.12 -18.79
CA ASN A 221 -18.88 -15.83 -18.26
C ASN A 221 -18.43 -16.96 -17.35
N THR A 222 -19.17 -17.16 -16.28
CA THR A 222 -18.86 -18.16 -15.25
C THR A 222 -20.12 -18.93 -14.91
N PRO A 223 -20.02 -20.19 -14.45
CA PRO A 223 -21.15 -20.81 -13.77
C PRO A 223 -21.56 -19.96 -12.56
N ARG A 224 -22.79 -20.13 -12.09
CA ARG A 224 -23.34 -19.39 -10.94
C ARG A 224 -22.40 -19.44 -9.74
N TYR A 225 -22.06 -18.28 -9.20
CA TYR A 225 -21.23 -18.11 -8.01
C TYR A 225 -21.73 -16.95 -7.13
N ASN A 226 -21.27 -16.91 -5.88
CA ASN A 226 -21.67 -15.90 -4.89
C ASN A 226 -20.49 -15.43 -4.02
N CYS A 227 -19.39 -16.17 -4.02
CA CYS A 227 -18.17 -15.83 -3.31
C CYS A 227 -16.98 -15.91 -4.26
N LEU A 228 -16.02 -15.03 -4.06
CA LEU A 228 -14.68 -15.15 -4.61
C LEU A 228 -13.64 -15.11 -3.50
N ARG A 229 -12.54 -15.84 -3.69
CA ARG A 229 -11.37 -15.80 -2.81
C ARG A 229 -10.13 -15.61 -3.66
N PHE A 230 -9.32 -14.62 -3.29
CA PHE A 230 -8.06 -14.36 -3.97
C PHE A 230 -6.89 -14.72 -3.07
N TRP A 231 -5.92 -15.48 -3.59
CA TRP A 231 -4.79 -15.96 -2.81
C TRP A 231 -3.58 -16.25 -3.69
N SER A 232 -2.39 -16.34 -3.08
CA SER A 232 -1.15 -16.74 -3.73
C SER A 232 -0.59 -17.96 -3.03
N GLU A 233 0.00 -18.88 -3.80
CA GLU A 233 0.91 -19.93 -3.30
C GLU A 233 2.28 -19.35 -2.92
#